data_AF-A0A7C1N6R1-F1
#
_entry.id   AF-A0A7C1N6R1-F1
#
_cell.length_a   1.000
_cell.length_b   1.000
_cell.length_c   1.000
_cell.angle_alpha   90.00
_cell.angle_beta   90.00
_cell.angle_gamma   90.00
#
_symmetry.space_group_name_H-M   'P 1'
#
loop_
_entity.id
_entity.type
_entity.pdbx_description
1 polymer ?
#
loop_
_entity_poly.entity_id
_entity_poly.type
_entity_poly.pdbx_seq_one_letter_code
_entity_poly.pdbx_strand_id
1 'polypeptide(L)'
;MKIFISHITEESALALVLKDWIESTFVDQCEVFVSSDLRDIPAGSKWLEEIDQALEGSVVMLLLCSPASISRPWVNFEAGCGWIKRIPIIPICHSGQRENSLPVPISVFQALELESDNFVPDLFNSFAQHLKIVKVPRIDQTEMRRELDGAVRSIIPSSRNSSMSEAGAGEVDDTRVKILEAIAKLGDDGYSAEELVPHLDMTGPKMEYYLDILVDSKLLNRHLYMGDPSRYTLTKAGRKFLVERGLL
;
A
#
# COMPACT_ATOMS: atom_id res chain seq x y z
N MET A 1 2.01 5.84 26.56
CA MET A 1 1.81 6.57 25.28
C MET A 1 1.38 5.57 24.24
N LYS A 2 0.50 5.93 23.30
CA LYS A 2 0.07 5.02 22.25
C LYS A 2 0.62 5.46 20.89
N ILE A 3 1.21 4.54 20.15
CA ILE A 3 1.63 4.76 18.76
C ILE A 3 0.80 3.84 17.88
N PHE A 4 0.19 4.40 16.84
CA PHE A 4 -0.55 3.63 15.85
C PHE A 4 0.33 3.38 14.63
N ILE A 5 0.39 2.14 14.13
CA ILE A 5 1.05 1.78 12.88
C ILE A 5 -0.02 1.33 11.89
N SER A 6 -0.25 2.17 10.88
CA SER A 6 -1.10 1.87 9.72
C SER A 6 -0.28 1.14 8.66
N HIS A 7 -0.78 -0.01 8.20
CA HIS A 7 -0.12 -0.84 7.21
C HIS A 7 -1.11 -1.76 6.47
N ILE A 8 -0.70 -2.32 5.34
CA ILE A 8 -1.44 -3.43 4.69
C ILE A 8 -1.00 -4.78 5.25
N THR A 9 -1.76 -5.84 5.07
CA THR A 9 -1.44 -7.18 5.60
C THR A 9 -0.04 -7.65 5.21
N GLU A 10 0.35 -7.40 3.96
CA GLU A 10 1.63 -7.77 3.38
C GLU A 10 2.82 -7.12 4.11
N GLU A 11 2.57 -6.00 4.81
CA GLU A 11 3.57 -5.23 5.57
C GLU A 11 3.61 -5.60 7.05
N SER A 12 2.81 -6.58 7.49
CA SER A 12 2.70 -7.00 8.89
C SER A 12 4.05 -7.33 9.53
N ALA A 13 4.95 -8.02 8.82
CA ALA A 13 6.28 -8.34 9.32
C ALA A 13 7.09 -7.07 9.68
N LEU A 14 7.00 -6.04 8.84
CA LEU A 14 7.69 -4.76 9.09
C LEU A 14 7.03 -3.99 10.23
N ALA A 15 5.70 -3.96 10.27
CA ALA A 15 4.96 -3.32 11.36
C ALA A 15 5.29 -3.96 12.73
N LEU A 16 5.40 -5.28 12.79
CA LEU A 16 5.75 -6.02 14.00
C LEU A 16 7.20 -5.75 14.46
N VAL A 17 8.16 -5.73 13.53
CA VAL A 17 9.55 -5.35 13.87
C VAL A 17 9.59 -3.93 14.44
N LEU A 18 8.91 -2.96 13.80
CA LEU A 18 8.85 -1.59 14.34
C LEU A 18 8.20 -1.56 15.73
N LYS A 19 7.10 -2.28 15.92
CA LYS A 19 6.44 -2.42 17.22
C LYS A 19 7.41 -2.94 18.30
N ASP A 20 8.06 -4.06 18.04
CA ASP A 20 8.95 -4.70 19.02
C ASP A 20 10.11 -3.79 19.40
N TRP A 21 10.73 -3.09 18.43
CA TRP A 21 11.80 -2.13 18.70
C TRP A 21 11.34 -0.91 19.48
N ILE A 22 10.16 -0.38 19.17
CA ILE A 22 9.60 0.78 19.87
C ILE A 22 9.24 0.42 21.31
N GLU A 23 8.51 -0.67 21.53
CA GLU A 23 8.09 -1.11 22.87
C GLU A 23 9.29 -1.53 23.74
N SER A 24 10.27 -2.22 23.17
CA SER A 24 11.50 -2.59 23.90
C SER A 24 12.41 -1.40 24.21
N THR A 25 12.40 -0.36 23.36
CA THR A 25 13.14 0.88 23.63
C THR A 25 12.46 1.70 24.72
N PHE A 26 11.13 1.81 24.67
CA PHE A 26 10.33 2.62 25.59
C PHE A 26 9.52 1.76 26.57
N VAL A 27 10.22 0.86 27.26
CA VAL A 27 9.64 -0.10 28.23
C VAL A 27 8.71 0.62 29.21
N ASP A 28 7.50 0.07 29.39
CA ASP A 28 6.41 0.56 30.24
C ASP A 28 5.93 2.01 29.95
N GLN A 29 6.40 2.62 28.86
CA GLN A 29 6.11 4.00 28.49
C GLN A 29 5.35 4.10 27.17
N CYS A 30 5.54 3.12 26.27
CA CYS A 30 4.90 3.07 24.96
C CYS A 30 4.16 1.76 24.74
N GLU A 31 2.95 1.86 24.21
CA GLU A 31 2.15 0.78 23.66
C GLU A 31 2.01 1.05 22.17
N VAL A 32 2.28 0.06 21.34
CA VAL A 32 2.16 0.18 19.88
C VAL A 32 0.97 -0.66 19.41
N PHE A 33 0.01 0.00 18.79
CA PHE A 33 -1.09 -0.64 18.09
C PHE A 33 -0.71 -0.79 16.61
N VAL A 34 -0.75 -2.01 16.09
CA VAL A 34 -0.60 -2.29 14.66
C VAL A 34 -1.97 -2.54 14.05
N SER A 35 -2.25 -1.98 12.89
CA SER A 35 -3.49 -2.25 12.14
C SER A 35 -3.50 -3.72 11.69
N SER A 36 -3.92 -4.59 12.59
CA SER A 36 -4.08 -6.01 12.34
C SER A 36 -5.21 -6.15 11.33
N ASP A 37 -4.84 -6.32 10.07
CA ASP A 37 -5.69 -6.66 8.94
C ASP A 37 -7.20 -6.67 9.23
N LEU A 38 -7.86 -5.60 8.82
CA LEU A 38 -9.27 -5.28 9.08
C LEU A 38 -10.26 -6.31 8.49
N ARG A 39 -9.77 -7.35 7.82
CA ARG A 39 -10.54 -8.52 7.36
C ARG A 39 -11.05 -9.38 8.53
N ASP A 40 -10.45 -9.27 9.71
CA ASP A 40 -10.89 -10.00 10.92
C ASP A 40 -12.00 -9.28 11.72
N ILE A 41 -12.47 -8.12 11.23
CA ILE A 41 -13.60 -7.43 11.85
C ILE A 41 -14.88 -8.22 11.59
N PRO A 42 -15.63 -8.64 12.64
CA PRO A 42 -16.85 -9.40 12.47
C PRO A 42 -17.84 -8.69 11.54
N ALA A 43 -18.49 -9.46 10.66
CA ALA A 43 -19.53 -8.93 9.78
C ALA A 43 -20.62 -8.24 10.62
N GLY A 44 -20.89 -6.96 10.34
CA GLY A 44 -21.85 -6.14 11.07
C GLY A 44 -21.22 -5.17 12.10
N SER A 45 -19.93 -5.31 12.42
CA SER A 45 -19.21 -4.29 13.18
C SER A 45 -18.97 -3.04 12.34
N LYS A 46 -19.07 -1.86 12.96
CA LYS A 46 -18.70 -0.62 12.30
C LYS A 46 -17.19 -0.46 12.38
N TRP A 47 -16.49 -0.87 11.32
CA TRP A 47 -15.04 -0.70 11.17
C TRP A 47 -14.50 0.66 11.64
N LEU A 48 -15.25 1.73 11.36
CA LEU A 48 -14.94 3.10 11.80
C LEU A 48 -14.77 3.24 13.31
N GLU A 49 -15.59 2.55 14.12
CA GLU A 49 -15.55 2.64 15.58
C GLU A 49 -14.28 1.96 16.13
N GLU A 50 -13.80 0.88 15.49
CA GLU A 50 -12.56 0.21 15.88
C GLU A 50 -11.33 1.07 15.57
N ILE A 51 -11.28 1.70 14.39
CA ILE A 51 -10.21 2.64 14.04
C ILE A 51 -10.25 3.87 14.95
N ASP A 52 -11.44 4.38 15.26
CA ASP A 52 -11.60 5.53 16.15
C ASP A 52 -11.05 5.23 17.55
N GLN A 53 -11.36 4.04 18.10
CA GLN A 53 -10.84 3.56 19.38
C GLN A 53 -9.32 3.31 19.34
N ALA A 54 -8.79 2.74 18.25
CA ALA A 54 -7.36 2.48 18.12
C ALA A 54 -6.54 3.78 18.00
N LEU A 55 -7.09 4.80 17.34
CA LEU A 55 -6.51 6.14 17.28
C LEU A 55 -6.74 6.93 18.57
N GLU A 56 -7.64 6.50 19.46
CA GLU A 56 -7.91 7.20 20.70
C GLU A 56 -6.70 7.17 21.66
N GLY A 57 -6.23 8.36 22.01
CA GLY A 57 -5.04 8.54 22.85
C GLY A 57 -3.71 8.26 22.13
N SER A 58 -3.73 8.01 20.81
CA SER A 58 -2.52 7.90 20.00
C SER A 58 -1.81 9.24 19.89
N VAL A 59 -0.51 9.25 20.17
CA VAL A 59 0.33 10.45 20.20
C VAL A 59 1.19 10.61 18.95
N VAL A 60 1.37 9.52 18.19
CA VAL A 60 2.03 9.47 16.88
C VAL A 60 1.37 8.37 16.06
N MET A 61 1.24 8.59 14.75
CA MET A 61 0.84 7.60 13.77
C MET A 61 2.00 7.36 12.80
N LEU A 62 2.45 6.12 12.69
CA LEU A 62 3.32 5.67 11.60
C LEU A 62 2.44 5.16 10.47
N LEU A 63 2.78 5.54 9.24
CA LEU A 63 2.07 5.12 8.03
C LEU A 63 3.06 4.39 7.12
N LEU A 64 2.93 3.07 6.98
CA LEU A 64 3.80 2.29 6.11
C LEU A 64 3.40 2.50 4.65
N CYS A 65 4.35 3.01 3.87
CA CYS A 65 4.14 3.44 2.49
C CYS A 65 5.03 2.59 1.56
N SER A 66 4.43 1.61 0.92
CA SER A 66 4.97 0.90 -0.24
C SER A 66 4.20 1.26 -1.50
N PRO A 67 4.69 0.91 -2.69
CA PRO A 67 3.90 1.04 -3.91
C PRO A 67 2.55 0.30 -3.83
N ALA A 68 2.46 -0.74 -3.01
CA ALA A 68 1.24 -1.54 -2.81
C ALA A 68 0.27 -0.92 -1.79
N SER A 69 0.75 -0.15 -0.79
CA SER A 69 -0.09 0.40 0.27
C SER A 69 -0.65 1.79 -0.04
N ILE A 70 0.09 2.65 -0.74
CA ILE A 70 -0.31 4.05 -0.99
C ILE A 70 -1.61 4.19 -1.79
N SER A 71 -1.96 3.17 -2.59
CA SER A 71 -3.18 3.12 -3.40
C SER A 71 -4.38 2.50 -2.66
N ARG A 72 -4.17 1.94 -1.46
CA ARG A 72 -5.25 1.27 -0.72
C ARG A 72 -6.18 2.30 -0.07
N PRO A 73 -7.51 2.16 -0.23
CA PRO A 73 -8.47 3.10 0.36
C PRO A 73 -8.36 3.21 1.88
N TRP A 74 -8.11 2.10 2.58
CA TRP A 74 -8.06 2.09 4.05
C TRP A 74 -6.84 2.83 4.61
N VAL A 75 -5.66 2.70 3.99
CA VAL A 75 -4.43 3.44 4.37
C VAL A 75 -4.67 4.95 4.27
N ASN A 76 -5.28 5.40 3.17
CA ASN A 76 -5.64 6.81 2.98
C ASN A 76 -6.71 7.26 3.99
N PHE A 77 -7.66 6.39 4.31
CA PHE A 77 -8.70 6.67 5.29
C PHE A 77 -8.15 6.85 6.71
N GLU A 78 -7.29 5.93 7.16
CA GLU A 78 -6.63 5.99 8.46
C GLU A 78 -5.75 7.24 8.58
N ALA A 79 -5.00 7.57 7.53
CA ALA A 79 -4.22 8.80 7.47
C ALA A 79 -5.12 10.05 7.59
N GLY A 80 -6.29 10.05 6.93
CA GLY A 80 -7.29 11.09 7.09
C GLY A 80 -7.83 11.21 8.52
N CYS A 81 -8.09 10.09 9.19
CA CYS A 81 -8.54 10.06 10.59
C CYS A 81 -7.47 10.60 11.54
N GLY A 82 -6.22 10.17 11.38
CA GLY A 82 -5.07 10.68 12.13
C GLY A 82 -4.91 12.20 11.96
N TRP A 83 -5.05 12.70 10.72
CA TRP A 83 -4.95 14.12 10.41
C TRP A 83 -6.05 14.92 11.12
N ILE A 84 -7.32 14.52 10.99
CA ILE A 84 -8.45 15.23 11.63
C ILE A 84 -8.29 15.24 13.15
N LYS A 85 -7.80 14.15 13.75
CA LYS A 85 -7.51 14.05 15.19
C LYS A 85 -6.25 14.81 15.62
N ARG A 86 -5.53 15.44 14.69
CA ARG A 86 -4.25 16.15 14.90
C ARG A 86 -3.17 15.27 15.52
N ILE A 87 -3.19 14.00 15.20
CA ILE A 87 -2.12 13.07 15.53
C ILE A 87 -0.98 13.34 14.54
N PRO A 88 0.26 13.57 14.98
CA PRO A 88 1.41 13.63 14.09
C PRO A 88 1.53 12.34 13.26
N ILE A 89 1.54 12.48 11.94
CA ILE A 89 1.69 11.37 11.00
C ILE A 89 3.11 11.37 10.46
N ILE A 90 3.78 10.21 10.53
CA ILE A 90 5.11 9.96 9.99
C ILE A 90 4.97 8.87 8.92
N PRO A 91 4.90 9.23 7.62
CA PRO A 91 5.00 8.27 6.55
C PRO A 91 6.39 7.62 6.53
N ILE A 92 6.43 6.29 6.40
CA ILE A 92 7.65 5.50 6.26
C ILE A 92 7.62 4.85 4.89
N CYS A 93 8.33 5.43 3.94
CA CYS A 93 8.53 4.89 2.61
C CYS A 93 9.43 3.65 2.67
N HIS A 94 9.02 2.56 2.05
CA HIS A 94 9.83 1.35 1.94
C HIS A 94 9.53 0.58 0.66
N SER A 95 10.27 -0.50 0.41
CA SER A 95 10.10 -1.38 -0.75
C SER A 95 10.21 -0.61 -2.07
N GLY A 96 11.07 0.41 -2.12
CA GLY A 96 11.30 1.25 -3.29
C GLY A 96 10.33 2.43 -3.46
N GLN A 97 9.34 2.61 -2.57
CA GLN A 97 8.59 3.86 -2.49
C GLN A 97 9.52 5.01 -2.07
N ARG A 98 9.33 6.19 -2.63
CA ARG A 98 10.12 7.40 -2.32
C ARG A 98 9.23 8.51 -1.82
N GLU A 99 9.76 9.37 -0.94
CA GLU A 99 9.04 10.53 -0.38
C GLU A 99 8.45 11.42 -1.49
N ASN A 100 9.28 11.74 -2.49
CA ASN A 100 8.89 12.61 -3.61
C ASN A 100 7.84 12.00 -4.56
N SER A 101 7.47 10.74 -4.36
CA SER A 101 6.50 10.00 -5.16
C SER A 101 5.24 9.63 -4.37
N LEU A 102 5.10 10.13 -3.15
CA LEU A 102 3.88 9.96 -2.36
C LEU A 102 2.73 10.75 -2.99
N PRO A 103 1.50 10.20 -3.02
CA PRO A 103 0.33 10.92 -3.49
C PRO A 103 -0.20 11.85 -2.40
N VAL A 104 -0.97 12.86 -2.80
CA VAL A 104 -1.83 13.62 -1.87
C VAL A 104 -2.95 12.68 -1.39
N PRO A 105 -3.33 12.69 -0.09
CA PRO A 105 -2.88 13.63 0.95
C PRO A 105 -1.56 13.26 1.64
N ILE A 106 -1.02 12.07 1.47
CA ILE A 106 0.14 11.58 2.25
C ILE A 106 1.37 12.48 2.07
N SER A 107 1.59 13.00 0.86
CA SER A 107 2.74 13.86 0.53
C SER A 107 2.78 15.20 1.25
N VAL A 108 1.74 15.59 2.00
CA VAL A 108 1.75 16.81 2.81
C VAL A 108 2.54 16.64 4.11
N PHE A 109 2.79 15.39 4.52
CA PHE A 109 3.60 15.05 5.69
C PHE A 109 5.05 14.80 5.28
N GLN A 110 5.98 15.14 6.16
CA GLN A 110 7.40 14.81 5.97
C GLN A 110 7.58 13.30 6.17
N ALA A 111 8.13 12.63 5.17
CA ALA A 111 8.31 11.18 5.19
C ALA A 111 9.74 10.80 5.58
N LEU A 112 9.89 9.58 6.08
CA LEU A 112 11.17 8.91 6.25
C LEU A 112 11.30 7.80 5.21
N GLU A 113 12.48 7.63 4.62
CA GLU A 113 12.76 6.48 3.74
C GLU A 113 13.49 5.40 4.56
N LEU A 114 12.91 4.21 4.65
CA LEU A 114 13.45 3.09 5.44
C LEU A 114 14.84 2.68 4.95
N GLU A 115 15.06 2.74 3.63
CA GLU A 115 16.33 2.39 3.02
C GLU A 115 17.45 3.42 3.28
N SER A 116 17.12 4.60 3.82
CA SER A 116 18.11 5.62 4.20
C SER A 116 19.01 5.13 5.34
N ASP A 117 20.31 5.42 5.25
CA ASP A 117 21.27 5.12 6.32
C ASP A 117 20.93 5.85 7.63
N ASN A 118 20.23 6.97 7.55
CA ASN A 118 19.80 7.76 8.71
C ASN A 118 18.39 7.42 9.21
N PHE A 119 17.72 6.41 8.64
CA PHE A 119 16.34 6.08 9.01
C PHE A 119 16.14 5.90 10.52
N VAL A 120 16.96 5.07 11.16
CA VAL A 120 16.84 4.78 12.60
C VAL A 120 17.04 6.05 13.44
N PRO A 121 18.14 6.81 13.33
CA PRO A 121 18.29 8.03 14.12
C PRO A 121 17.18 9.06 13.83
N ASP A 122 16.75 9.20 12.58
CA ASP A 122 15.68 10.15 12.22
C ASP A 122 14.33 9.76 12.83
N LEU A 123 13.97 8.48 12.79
CA LEU A 123 12.74 7.96 13.41
C LEU A 123 12.71 8.26 14.91
N PHE A 124 13.78 7.95 15.63
CA PHE A 124 13.83 8.19 17.07
C PHE A 124 13.96 9.67 17.45
N ASN A 125 14.57 10.49 16.60
CA ASN A 125 14.54 11.94 16.77
C ASN A 125 13.12 12.49 16.61
N SER A 126 12.36 12.00 15.63
CA SER A 126 10.93 12.35 15.49
C SER A 126 10.12 11.92 16.70
N PHE A 127 10.36 10.72 17.23
CA PHE A 127 9.75 10.31 18.49
C PHE A 127 10.13 11.21 19.66
N ALA A 128 11.41 11.58 19.82
CA ALA A 128 11.82 12.48 20.89
C ALA A 128 11.06 13.82 20.84
N GLN A 129 10.89 14.37 19.64
CA GLN A 129 10.17 15.62 19.42
C GLN A 129 8.66 15.50 19.71
N HIS A 130 8.00 14.49 19.15
CA HIS A 130 6.54 14.33 19.28
C HIS A 130 6.12 13.78 20.65
N LEU A 131 6.91 12.89 21.23
CA LEU A 131 6.64 12.26 22.53
C LEU A 131 7.19 13.09 23.70
N LYS A 132 7.89 14.20 23.43
CA LYS A 132 8.55 15.06 24.43
C LYS A 132 9.51 14.28 25.35
N ILE A 133 10.19 13.29 24.77
CA ILE A 133 11.15 12.45 25.50
C ILE A 133 12.47 13.20 25.57
N VAL A 134 12.93 13.48 26.79
CA VAL A 134 14.14 14.28 27.05
C VAL A 134 15.41 13.54 26.63
N LYS A 135 15.39 12.19 26.65
CA LYS A 135 16.54 11.37 26.29
C LYS A 135 16.09 10.06 25.65
N VAL A 136 16.42 9.88 24.38
CA VAL A 136 16.24 8.61 23.69
C VAL A 136 17.23 7.60 24.28
N PRO A 137 16.79 6.39 24.66
CA PRO A 137 17.68 5.31 25.06
C PRO A 137 18.69 4.97 23.97
N ARG A 138 19.83 4.38 24.35
CA ARG A 138 20.77 3.87 23.35
C ARG A 138 20.16 2.63 22.69
N ILE A 139 20.06 2.66 21.36
CA ILE A 139 19.50 1.59 20.55
C ILE A 139 20.63 0.97 19.75
N ASP A 140 20.60 -0.36 19.59
CA ASP A 140 21.46 -1.05 18.64
C ASP A 140 20.93 -0.81 17.22
N GLN A 141 21.41 0.27 16.62
CA GLN A 141 20.95 0.69 15.28
C GLN A 141 21.31 -0.35 14.21
N THR A 142 22.39 -1.10 14.39
CA THR A 142 22.83 -2.11 13.42
C THR A 142 21.92 -3.33 13.48
N GLU A 143 21.56 -3.77 14.67
CA GLU A 143 20.59 -4.85 14.87
C GLU A 143 19.22 -4.48 14.30
N MET A 144 18.70 -3.31 14.69
CA MET A 144 17.40 -2.83 14.20
C MET A 144 17.36 -2.72 12.68
N ARG A 145 18.40 -2.14 12.07
CA ARG A 145 18.51 -2.05 10.61
C ARG A 145 18.47 -3.43 9.96
N ARG A 146 19.17 -4.41 10.52
CA ARG A 146 19.20 -5.78 9.98
C ARG A 146 17.82 -6.44 10.03
N GLU A 147 17.08 -6.28 11.11
CA GLU A 147 15.73 -6.84 11.24
C GLU A 147 14.73 -6.15 10.32
N LEU A 148 14.78 -4.83 10.19
CA LEU A 148 13.97 -4.07 9.26
C LEU A 148 14.22 -4.49 7.80
N ASP A 149 15.50 -4.59 7.41
CA ASP A 149 15.88 -5.07 6.07
C ASP A 149 15.39 -6.51 5.83
N GLY A 150 15.44 -7.36 6.86
CA GLY A 150 14.91 -8.73 6.83
C GLY A 150 13.40 -8.75 6.61
N ALA A 151 12.66 -7.91 7.35
CA ALA A 151 11.22 -7.77 7.20
C ALA A 151 10.84 -7.27 5.80
N VAL A 152 11.49 -6.21 5.30
CA VAL A 152 11.23 -5.68 3.94
C VAL A 152 11.47 -6.72 2.85
N ARG A 153 12.50 -7.56 2.97
CA ARG A 153 12.74 -8.67 2.03
C ARG A 153 11.63 -9.71 2.03
N SER A 154 10.91 -9.88 3.14
CA SER A 154 9.76 -10.79 3.23
C SER A 154 8.48 -10.22 2.62
N ILE A 155 8.36 -8.89 2.56
CA ILE A 155 7.23 -8.17 1.94
C ILE A 155 7.28 -8.30 0.42
N ILE A 156 8.48 -8.34 -0.16
CA ILE A 156 8.68 -8.62 -1.59
C ILE A 156 8.39 -10.11 -1.78
N PRO A 157 7.25 -10.51 -2.39
CA PRO A 157 7.07 -11.90 -2.74
C PRO A 157 8.14 -12.22 -3.75
N SER A 158 8.71 -13.41 -3.60
CA SER A 158 9.52 -14.08 -4.60
C SER A 158 8.91 -13.85 -5.99
N SER A 159 9.44 -12.90 -6.75
CA SER A 159 9.20 -12.80 -8.20
C SER A 159 9.94 -13.90 -8.97
N ARG A 160 10.18 -15.05 -8.30
CA ARG A 160 10.68 -16.32 -8.81
C ARG A 160 10.23 -17.45 -7.87
N ASN A 161 9.01 -17.93 -8.06
CA ASN A 161 8.63 -19.35 -8.15
C ASN A 161 7.12 -19.51 -7.94
N SER A 162 6.37 -19.37 -9.01
CA SER A 162 5.32 -20.34 -9.29
C SER A 162 5.84 -21.28 -10.38
N SER A 163 6.36 -22.43 -9.94
CA SER A 163 6.33 -23.62 -10.77
C SER A 163 4.87 -24.03 -10.95
N MET A 164 4.19 -23.35 -11.87
CA MET A 164 2.95 -23.81 -12.48
C MET A 164 3.30 -24.14 -13.93
N SER A 165 3.07 -25.40 -14.29
CA SER A 165 3.19 -25.99 -15.62
C SER A 165 3.13 -24.98 -16.77
N GLU A 166 4.10 -25.06 -17.68
CA GLU A 166 4.29 -24.23 -18.88
C GLU A 166 3.08 -24.16 -19.85
N ALA A 167 1.97 -24.83 -19.54
CA ALA A 167 0.72 -24.73 -20.29
C ALA A 167 -0.13 -23.48 -19.96
N GLY A 168 0.01 -22.87 -18.77
CA GLY A 168 -0.87 -21.78 -18.31
C GLY A 168 -0.38 -20.35 -18.59
N ALA A 169 0.90 -20.15 -18.89
CA ALA A 169 1.47 -18.81 -19.11
C ALA A 169 0.97 -18.16 -20.42
N GLY A 170 0.70 -18.97 -21.45
CA GLY A 170 0.16 -18.50 -22.72
C GLY A 170 -1.30 -18.03 -22.61
N GLU A 171 -2.11 -18.70 -21.79
CA GLU A 171 -3.54 -18.39 -21.59
C GLU A 171 -3.74 -17.08 -20.81
N VAL A 172 -2.82 -16.79 -19.87
CA VAL A 172 -2.83 -15.57 -19.05
C VAL A 172 -2.34 -14.34 -19.84
N ASP A 173 -1.35 -14.48 -20.74
CA ASP A 173 -0.95 -13.38 -21.65
C ASP A 173 -2.08 -13.07 -22.65
N ASP A 174 -2.68 -14.12 -23.24
CA ASP A 174 -3.78 -13.99 -24.20
C ASP A 174 -5.01 -13.30 -23.59
N THR A 175 -5.33 -13.61 -22.32
CA THR A 175 -6.44 -12.96 -21.61
C THR A 175 -6.20 -11.46 -21.41
N ARG A 176 -4.98 -11.05 -21.05
CA ARG A 176 -4.62 -9.64 -20.87
C ARG A 176 -4.66 -8.87 -22.19
N VAL A 177 -4.18 -9.49 -23.27
CA VAL A 177 -4.23 -8.93 -24.63
C VAL A 177 -5.69 -8.71 -25.07
N LYS A 178 -6.57 -9.70 -24.85
CA LYS A 178 -8.00 -9.59 -25.16
C LYS A 178 -8.71 -8.45 -24.42
N ILE A 179 -8.34 -8.20 -23.16
CA ILE A 179 -8.87 -7.05 -22.39
C ILE A 179 -8.43 -5.72 -23.01
N LEU A 180 -7.14 -5.61 -23.38
CA LEU A 180 -6.62 -4.41 -24.03
C LEU A 180 -7.32 -4.16 -25.39
N GLU A 181 -7.54 -5.21 -26.19
CA GLU A 181 -8.29 -5.12 -27.45
C GLU A 181 -9.75 -4.73 -27.25
N ALA A 182 -10.41 -5.28 -26.23
CA ALA A 182 -11.80 -4.94 -25.91
C ALA A 182 -11.93 -3.45 -25.60
N ILE A 183 -11.05 -2.91 -24.73
CA ILE A 183 -11.01 -1.49 -24.40
C ILE A 183 -10.68 -0.65 -25.65
N ALA A 184 -9.77 -1.11 -26.52
CA ALA A 184 -9.41 -0.43 -27.76
C ALA A 184 -10.60 -0.27 -28.73
N LYS A 185 -11.41 -1.31 -28.86
CA LYS A 185 -12.57 -1.35 -29.78
C LYS A 185 -13.72 -0.50 -29.31
N LEU A 186 -13.90 -0.38 -28.00
CA LEU A 186 -15.05 0.31 -27.44
C LEU A 186 -14.88 1.83 -27.51
N GLY A 187 -13.65 2.36 -27.40
CA GLY A 187 -13.34 3.78 -27.65
C GLY A 187 -12.59 4.46 -26.51
N ASP A 188 -12.44 5.79 -26.60
CA ASP A 188 -11.60 6.58 -25.69
C ASP A 188 -12.30 7.00 -24.39
N ASP A 189 -13.62 6.78 -24.28
CA ASP A 189 -14.44 7.24 -23.15
C ASP A 189 -14.25 6.40 -21.86
N GLY A 190 -13.61 5.23 -21.98
CA GLY A 190 -13.24 4.36 -20.87
C GLY A 190 -14.38 3.49 -20.34
N TYR A 191 -14.03 2.28 -19.92
CA TYR A 191 -15.00 1.22 -19.58
C TYR A 191 -14.78 0.72 -18.17
N SER A 192 -15.86 0.39 -17.48
CA SER A 192 -15.83 -0.27 -16.19
C SER A 192 -15.60 -1.77 -16.31
N ALA A 193 -15.21 -2.41 -15.20
CA ALA A 193 -15.07 -3.87 -15.16
C ALA A 193 -16.40 -4.56 -15.52
N GLU A 194 -17.53 -4.03 -15.04
CA GLU A 194 -18.88 -4.55 -15.30
C GLU A 194 -19.27 -4.44 -16.78
N GLU A 195 -18.89 -3.37 -17.46
CA GLU A 195 -19.11 -3.19 -18.90
C GLU A 195 -18.22 -4.11 -19.75
N LEU A 196 -17.05 -4.52 -19.24
CA LEU A 196 -16.11 -5.39 -19.95
C LEU A 196 -16.42 -6.88 -19.80
N VAL A 197 -17.08 -7.29 -18.70
CA VAL A 197 -17.45 -8.69 -18.43
C VAL A 197 -18.29 -9.34 -19.55
N PRO A 198 -19.31 -8.70 -20.13
CA PRO A 198 -20.07 -9.30 -21.24
C PRO A 198 -19.25 -9.58 -22.49
N HIS A 199 -18.11 -8.91 -22.66
CA HIS A 199 -17.26 -9.04 -23.84
C HIS A 199 -16.21 -10.16 -23.71
N LEU A 200 -15.99 -10.65 -22.49
CA LEU A 200 -14.95 -11.61 -22.19
C LEU A 200 -15.48 -12.64 -21.18
N ASP A 201 -15.42 -13.92 -21.50
CA ASP A 201 -16.00 -15.03 -20.71
C ASP A 201 -15.31 -15.21 -19.34
N MET A 202 -15.53 -14.25 -18.42
CA MET A 202 -14.95 -14.20 -17.10
C MET A 202 -15.83 -13.43 -16.10
N THR A 203 -15.69 -13.77 -14.83
CA THR A 203 -16.43 -13.14 -13.73
C THR A 203 -15.88 -11.74 -13.39
N GLY A 204 -16.71 -10.87 -12.80
CA GLY A 204 -16.29 -9.54 -12.31
C GLY A 204 -15.00 -9.51 -11.50
N PRO A 205 -14.84 -10.33 -10.44
CA PRO A 205 -13.59 -10.37 -9.65
C PRO A 205 -12.35 -10.76 -10.47
N LYS A 206 -12.53 -11.66 -11.45
CA LYS A 206 -11.45 -12.08 -12.37
C LYS A 206 -11.09 -10.96 -13.35
N MET A 207 -12.08 -10.19 -13.82
CA MET A 207 -11.85 -9.00 -14.64
C MET A 207 -11.07 -7.93 -13.86
N GLU A 208 -11.49 -7.62 -12.63
CA GLU A 208 -10.81 -6.64 -11.78
C GLU A 208 -9.34 -7.00 -11.53
N TYR A 209 -9.07 -8.27 -11.24
CA TYR A 209 -7.71 -8.78 -11.09
C TYR A 209 -6.82 -8.49 -12.31
N TYR A 210 -7.33 -8.72 -13.53
CA TYR A 210 -6.54 -8.45 -14.73
C TYR A 210 -6.42 -6.96 -15.05
N LEU A 211 -7.45 -6.17 -14.75
CA LEU A 211 -7.40 -4.72 -14.90
C LEU A 211 -6.36 -4.10 -13.95
N ASP A 212 -6.27 -4.58 -12.71
CA ASP A 212 -5.20 -4.20 -11.77
C ASP A 212 -3.82 -4.48 -12.36
N ILE A 213 -3.59 -5.70 -12.85
CA ILE A 213 -2.30 -6.06 -13.47
C ILE A 213 -1.95 -5.16 -14.66
N LEU A 214 -2.93 -4.84 -15.51
CA LEU A 214 -2.73 -4.00 -16.69
C LEU A 214 -2.46 -2.53 -16.32
N VAL A 215 -3.05 -2.05 -15.23
CA VAL A 215 -2.75 -0.73 -14.64
C VAL A 215 -1.34 -0.72 -14.05
N ASP A 216 -0.96 -1.72 -13.28
CA ASP A 216 0.39 -1.86 -12.70
C ASP A 216 1.47 -1.96 -13.79
N SER A 217 1.13 -2.62 -14.90
CA SER A 217 1.98 -2.72 -16.10
C SER A 217 2.00 -1.44 -16.95
N LYS A 218 1.29 -0.38 -16.52
CA LYS A 218 1.17 0.93 -17.21
C LYS A 218 0.54 0.84 -18.61
N LEU A 219 -0.22 -0.21 -18.90
CA LEU A 219 -0.91 -0.39 -20.18
C LEU A 219 -2.32 0.24 -20.14
N LEU A 220 -2.92 0.36 -18.95
CA LEU A 220 -4.19 1.06 -18.70
C LEU A 220 -4.03 2.21 -17.71
N ASN A 221 -4.86 3.25 -17.87
CA ASN A 221 -5.16 4.24 -16.84
C ASN A 221 -6.45 3.83 -16.13
N ARG A 222 -6.51 4.01 -14.81
CA ARG A 222 -7.73 3.92 -14.01
C ARG A 222 -8.21 5.32 -13.66
N HIS A 223 -9.47 5.61 -13.94
CA HIS A 223 -10.16 6.85 -13.58
C HIS A 223 -11.20 6.53 -12.51
N LEU A 224 -11.11 7.24 -11.38
CA LEU A 224 -12.02 7.09 -10.25
C LEU A 224 -13.07 8.19 -10.29
N TYR A 225 -14.35 7.80 -10.16
CA TYR A 225 -15.48 8.71 -10.12
C TYR A 225 -16.27 8.46 -8.83
N MET A 226 -16.74 9.53 -8.19
CA MET A 226 -17.45 9.41 -6.93
C MET A 226 -18.85 8.83 -7.17
N GLY A 227 -19.10 7.63 -6.62
CA GLY A 227 -20.40 6.95 -6.75
C GLY A 227 -20.58 6.13 -8.03
N ASP A 228 -19.59 6.16 -8.94
CA ASP A 228 -19.59 5.40 -10.19
C ASP A 228 -18.45 4.37 -10.21
N PRO A 229 -18.57 3.27 -10.97
CA PRO A 229 -17.50 2.29 -11.14
C PRO A 229 -16.22 2.92 -11.73
N SER A 230 -15.06 2.36 -11.36
CA SER A 230 -13.77 2.74 -11.96
C SER A 230 -13.81 2.54 -13.47
N ARG A 231 -13.36 3.52 -14.25
CA ARG A 231 -13.24 3.41 -15.72
C ARG A 231 -11.80 3.24 -16.14
N TYR A 232 -11.57 2.42 -17.16
CA TYR A 232 -10.25 2.08 -17.66
C TYR A 232 -10.08 2.55 -19.11
N THR A 233 -8.98 3.27 -19.39
CA THR A 233 -8.61 3.70 -20.74
C THR A 233 -7.19 3.26 -21.09
N LEU A 234 -6.91 3.09 -22.38
CA LEU A 234 -5.55 2.75 -22.83
C LEU A 234 -4.58 3.89 -22.60
N THR A 235 -3.40 3.57 -22.05
CA THR A 235 -2.27 4.51 -22.05
C THR A 235 -1.61 4.57 -23.44
N LYS A 236 -0.69 5.53 -23.64
CA LYS A 236 0.18 5.55 -24.82
C LYS A 236 0.99 4.25 -24.96
N ALA A 237 1.43 3.67 -23.85
CA ALA A 237 2.16 2.41 -23.84
C ALA A 237 1.26 1.23 -24.18
N GLY A 238 0.03 1.18 -23.66
CA GLY A 238 -0.99 0.18 -24.03
C GLY A 238 -1.34 0.20 -25.51
N ARG A 239 -1.56 1.38 -26.08
CA ARG A 239 -1.80 1.51 -27.54
C ARG A 239 -0.60 1.07 -28.35
N LYS A 240 0.60 1.51 -27.97
CA LYS A 240 1.85 1.10 -28.64
C LYS A 240 2.02 -0.42 -28.61
N PHE A 241 1.77 -1.06 -27.47
CA PHE A 241 1.85 -2.51 -27.30
C PHE A 241 0.92 -3.27 -28.26
N LEU A 242 -0.33 -2.82 -28.41
CA LEU A 242 -1.28 -3.41 -29.35
C LEU A 242 -0.88 -3.19 -30.83
N VAL A 243 -0.39 -1.99 -31.18
CA VAL A 243 0.08 -1.66 -32.54
C VAL A 243 1.30 -2.50 -32.93
N GLU A 244 2.28 -2.65 -32.05
CA GLU A 244 3.48 -3.46 -32.30
C GLU A 244 3.18 -4.95 -32.50
N ARG A 245 2.02 -5.41 -32.01
CA ARG A 245 1.51 -6.78 -32.21
C ARG A 245 0.47 -6.89 -33.36
N GLY A 246 0.12 -5.80 -34.03
CA GLY A 246 -0.85 -5.80 -35.14
C GLY A 246 -2.30 -6.04 -34.71
N LEU A 247 -2.66 -5.64 -33.49
CA LEU A 247 -3.98 -5.87 -32.87
C LEU A 247 -4.84 -4.59 -32.78
N LEU A 248 -4.37 -3.49 -33.37
CA LEU A 248 -5.03 -2.19 -33.45
C LEU A 248 -4.97 -1.68 -34.89
#